data_AF-A0A924UDY7-F1
#
_entry.id   AF-A0A924UDY7-F1
#
_cell.length_a   1.000
_cell.length_b   1.000
_cell.length_c   1.000
_cell.angle_alpha   90.00
_cell.angle_beta   90.00
_cell.angle_gamma   90.00
#
_symmetry.space_group_name_H-M   'P 1'
#
loop_
_entity.id
_entity.type
_entity.pdbx_description
1 polymer ?
#
loop_
_entity_poly.entity_id
_entity_poly.type
_entity_poly.pdbx_seq_one_letter_code
_entity_poly.pdbx_strand_id
1 'polypeptide(L)'
;MVDITSFWGLVWVGILLLSVPFWTEVHFYIVHRLIHWPRLHRAVHHLHHRNVNPTPWSGISMHPFKHLLYFSVILGACLIPAYPMVMLAILMHSSLGPGQGMPGSNRSR
;
A
#
# COMPACT_ATOMS: atom_id res chain seq x y z
N MET A 1 -25.31 -11.06 0.76
CA MET A 1 -24.69 -10.26 1.84
C MET A 1 -24.39 -11.21 2.98
N VAL A 2 -23.16 -11.24 3.49
CA VAL A 2 -22.83 -12.02 4.69
C VAL A 2 -23.43 -11.29 5.90
N ASP A 3 -24.10 -12.03 6.78
CA ASP A 3 -24.71 -11.46 7.99
C ASP A 3 -23.65 -11.31 9.09
N ILE A 4 -23.25 -10.06 9.36
CA ILE A 4 -22.24 -9.73 10.39
C ILE A 4 -22.74 -9.89 11.82
N THR A 5 -24.04 -10.03 12.02
CA THR A 5 -24.59 -10.27 13.36
C THR A 5 -24.48 -11.74 13.75
N SER A 6 -24.28 -12.61 12.77
CA SER A 6 -24.00 -14.02 12.99
C SER A 6 -22.54 -14.25 13.44
N PHE A 7 -22.33 -15.28 14.25
CA PHE A 7 -20.99 -15.73 14.66
C PHE A 7 -20.07 -15.95 13.46
N TRP A 8 -20.57 -16.59 12.41
CA TRP A 8 -19.80 -16.86 11.19
C TRP A 8 -19.44 -15.58 10.41
N GLY A 9 -20.31 -14.57 10.45
CA GLY A 9 -20.01 -13.24 9.89
C GLY A 9 -18.86 -12.56 10.62
N LEU A 10 -18.84 -12.62 11.95
CA LEU A 10 -17.74 -12.07 12.76
C LEU A 10 -16.43 -12.80 12.51
N VAL A 11 -16.45 -14.14 12.44
CA VAL A 11 -15.27 -14.95 12.10
C VAL A 11 -14.73 -14.57 10.73
N TRP A 12 -15.59 -14.42 9.73
CA TRP A 12 -15.20 -13.99 8.39
C TRP A 12 -14.55 -12.61 8.37
N VAL A 13 -15.12 -11.63 9.09
CA VAL A 13 -14.52 -10.29 9.25
C VAL A 13 -13.15 -10.36 9.94
N GLY A 14 -13.03 -11.16 10.99
CA GLY A 14 -11.77 -11.35 11.70
C GLY A 14 -10.67 -11.89 10.78
N ILE A 15 -10.97 -12.91 9.98
CA ILE A 15 -10.05 -13.47 8.98
C ILE A 15 -9.64 -12.40 7.96
N LEU A 16 -10.60 -11.64 7.43
CA LEU A 16 -10.31 -10.56 6.48
C LEU A 16 -9.40 -9.49 7.09
N LEU A 17 -9.65 -9.04 8.32
CA LEU A 17 -8.79 -8.06 9.00
C LEU A 17 -7.37 -8.58 9.21
N LEU A 18 -7.22 -9.85 9.62
CA LEU A 18 -5.90 -10.47 9.78
C LEU A 18 -5.16 -10.64 8.45
N SER A 19 -5.90 -10.76 7.33
CA SER A 19 -5.31 -10.86 5.99
C SER A 19 -4.87 -9.52 5.41
N VAL A 20 -5.30 -8.38 5.99
CA VAL A 20 -4.99 -7.03 5.48
C VAL A 20 -3.49 -6.80 5.28
N PRO A 21 -2.59 -7.06 6.25
CA PRO A 21 -1.17 -6.82 6.06
C PRO A 21 -0.60 -7.64 4.91
N PHE A 22 -1.02 -8.90 4.78
CA PHE A 22 -0.56 -9.76 3.67
C PHE A 22 -1.01 -9.20 2.31
N TRP A 23 -2.27 -8.77 2.21
CA TRP A 23 -2.82 -8.19 0.99
C TRP A 23 -2.09 -6.90 0.57
N THR A 24 -1.84 -6.00 1.52
CA THR A 24 -1.17 -4.72 1.25
C THR A 24 0.30 -4.91 0.88
N GLU A 25 1.01 -5.84 1.52
CA GLU A 25 2.43 -6.12 1.20
C GLU A 25 2.59 -6.77 -0.17
N VAL A 26 1.74 -7.73 -0.52
CA VAL A 26 1.76 -8.36 -1.86
C VAL A 26 1.49 -7.33 -2.95
N HIS A 27 0.47 -6.49 -2.76
CA HIS A 27 0.17 -5.41 -3.69
C HIS A 27 1.32 -4.42 -3.80
N PHE A 28 1.89 -3.98 -2.66
CA PHE A 28 3.04 -3.08 -2.64
C PHE A 28 4.21 -3.66 -3.42
N TYR A 29 4.56 -4.93 -3.20
CA TYR A 29 5.65 -5.59 -3.92
C TYR A 29 5.43 -5.57 -5.44
N ILE A 30 4.23 -5.92 -5.89
CA ILE A 30 3.89 -5.95 -7.33
C ILE A 30 4.01 -4.55 -7.93
N VAL A 31 3.37 -3.55 -7.30
CA VAL A 31 3.39 -2.17 -7.77
C VAL A 31 4.80 -1.60 -7.74
N HIS A 32 5.55 -1.84 -6.67
CA HIS A 32 6.94 -1.42 -6.51
C HIS A 32 7.81 -2.01 -7.63
N ARG A 33 7.68 -3.31 -7.90
CA ARG A 33 8.41 -3.95 -9.00
C ARG A 33 8.05 -3.35 -10.36
N LEU A 34 6.77 -3.04 -10.59
CA LEU A 34 6.29 -2.44 -11.84
C LEU A 34 6.87 -1.03 -12.06
N ILE A 35 6.85 -0.18 -11.04
CA ILE A 35 7.36 1.21 -11.12
C ILE A 35 8.88 1.28 -11.25
N HIS A 36 9.60 0.20 -10.93
CA HIS A 36 11.03 0.06 -11.21
C HIS A 36 11.36 -0.35 -12.65
N TRP A 37 10.37 -0.63 -13.51
CA TRP A 37 10.61 -0.82 -14.94
C TRP A 37 11.28 0.44 -15.53
N PRO A 38 12.40 0.34 -16.28
CA PRO A 38 13.14 1.50 -16.84
C PRO A 38 12.33 2.66 -17.46
N ARG A 39 11.19 2.38 -18.10
CA ARG A 39 10.30 3.41 -18.68
C ARG A 39 9.54 4.15 -17.58
N LEU A 40 8.88 3.39 -16.70
CA LEU A 40 8.09 3.94 -15.60
C LEU A 40 9.00 4.57 -14.52
N HIS A 41 10.17 3.98 -14.31
CA HIS A 41 11.17 4.51 -13.39
C HIS A 41 11.57 5.93 -13.77
N ARG A 42 11.97 6.15 -15.03
CA ARG A 42 12.35 7.48 -15.52
C ARG A 42 11.17 8.46 -15.50
N ALA A 43 9.97 8.01 -15.87
CA ALA A 43 8.81 8.87 -15.92
C ALA A 43 8.31 9.34 -14.54
N VAL A 44 8.17 8.43 -13.57
CA VAL A 44 7.47 8.72 -12.31
C VAL A 44 8.23 8.28 -11.05
N HIS A 45 9.22 7.38 -11.16
CA HIS A 45 9.91 6.83 -10.00
C HIS A 45 11.17 7.57 -9.56
N HIS A 46 11.95 8.10 -10.50
CA HIS A 46 13.25 8.70 -10.22
C HIS A 46 13.17 9.84 -9.17
N LEU A 47 12.09 10.63 -9.17
CA LEU A 47 11.91 11.75 -8.24
C LEU A 47 11.87 11.29 -6.78
N HIS A 48 11.23 10.15 -6.52
CA HIS A 48 11.12 9.59 -5.18
C HIS A 48 12.49 9.17 -4.62
N HIS A 49 13.34 8.56 -5.45
CA HIS A 49 14.72 8.20 -5.06
C HIS A 49 15.69 9.39 -5.07
N ARG A 50 15.29 10.55 -5.59
CA ARG A 50 16.10 11.77 -5.51
C ARG A 50 16.12 12.32 -4.08
N ASN A 51 15.12 11.99 -3.25
CA ASN A 51 15.13 12.36 -1.85
C ASN A 51 16.05 11.44 -1.05
N VAL A 52 17.20 11.98 -0.63
CA VAL A 52 18.22 11.25 0.15
C VAL A 52 17.99 11.34 1.66
N ASN A 53 17.04 12.17 2.12
CA ASN A 53 16.71 12.30 3.54
C ASN A 53 15.64 11.26 3.93
N PRO A 54 15.98 10.21 4.70
CA PRO A 54 15.03 9.20 5.12
C PRO A 54 14.18 9.73 6.27
N THR A 55 13.11 10.43 5.92
CA THR A 55 12.05 10.81 6.88
C THR A 55 10.81 9.95 6.61
N PRO A 56 9.92 9.74 7.58
CA PRO A 56 8.64 9.07 7.35
C PRO A 56 7.80 9.69 6.21
N TRP A 57 8.05 10.96 5.90
CA TRP A 57 7.43 11.73 4.81
C TRP A 57 8.08 11.46 3.45
N SER A 58 9.33 10.99 3.43
CA SER A 58 10.04 10.61 2.19
C SER A 58 9.32 9.47 1.47
N GLY A 59 8.82 8.49 2.25
CA GLY A 59 8.02 7.37 1.75
C GLY A 59 6.80 7.81 0.96
N ILE A 60 6.06 8.80 1.46
CA ILE A 60 4.85 9.34 0.85
C ILE A 60 5.12 10.46 -0.16
N SER A 61 6.36 10.91 -0.31
CA SER A 61 6.72 11.97 -1.27
C SER A 61 6.95 11.36 -2.65
N MET A 62 5.85 11.09 -3.36
CA MET A 62 5.86 10.41 -4.65
C MET A 62 5.17 11.24 -5.74
N HIS A 63 5.45 10.92 -7.00
CA HIS A 63 4.66 11.45 -8.12
C HIS A 63 3.18 11.05 -7.99
N PRO A 64 2.19 11.91 -8.30
CA PRO A 64 0.76 11.58 -8.15
C PRO A 64 0.34 10.26 -8.82
N PHE A 65 0.91 9.95 -9.98
CA PHE A 65 0.68 8.67 -10.67
C PHE A 65 1.10 7.45 -9.84
N LYS A 66 2.18 7.56 -9.06
CA LYS A 66 2.58 6.49 -8.12
C LYS A 66 1.59 6.35 -7.00
N HIS A 67 1.05 7.45 -6.47
CA HIS A 67 -0.01 7.40 -5.46
C HIS A 67 -1.24 6.65 -5.99
N LEU A 68 -1.65 6.90 -7.24
CA LEU A 68 -2.75 6.17 -7.86
C LEU A 68 -2.48 4.66 -7.94
N LEU A 69 -1.29 4.27 -8.39
CA LEU A 69 -0.91 2.85 -8.43
C LEU A 69 -0.81 2.25 -7.03
N TYR A 70 -0.28 2.99 -6.05
CA TYR A 70 -0.10 2.52 -4.68
C TYR A 70 -1.45 2.36 -3.95
N PHE A 71 -2.37 3.31 -4.06
CA PHE A 71 -3.70 3.20 -3.47
C PHE A 71 -4.69 2.34 -4.27
N SER A 72 -4.28 1.80 -5.42
CA SER A 72 -5.09 0.85 -6.19
C SER A 72 -5.36 -0.47 -5.45
N VAL A 73 -4.67 -0.72 -4.33
CA VAL A 73 -4.94 -1.84 -3.40
C VAL A 73 -6.40 -1.91 -2.95
N ILE A 74 -7.07 -0.75 -2.87
CA ILE A 74 -8.48 -0.63 -2.53
C ILE A 74 -9.36 -1.23 -3.63
N LEU A 75 -9.00 -1.04 -4.91
CA LEU A 75 -9.77 -1.58 -6.03
C LEU A 75 -9.80 -3.10 -6.04
N GLY A 76 -8.68 -3.74 -5.69
CA GLY A 76 -8.64 -5.20 -5.55
C GLY A 76 -9.44 -5.69 -4.34
N ALA A 77 -9.55 -4.88 -3.29
CA ALA A 77 -10.38 -5.17 -2.13
C ALA A 77 -11.87 -4.92 -2.37
N CYS A 78 -12.25 -4.04 -3.30
CA CYS A 78 -13.65 -3.83 -3.72
C CYS A 78 -14.30 -5.07 -4.34
N LEU A 79 -13.51 -6.03 -4.81
CA LEU A 79 -14.01 -7.31 -5.36
C LEU A 79 -14.39 -8.31 -4.27
N ILE A 80 -13.87 -8.11 -3.05
CA ILE A 80 -14.30 -8.85 -1.88
C ILE A 80 -15.50 -8.07 -1.33
N PRO A 81 -16.61 -8.73 -0.94
CA PRO A 81 -17.66 -8.11 -0.13
C PRO A 81 -17.10 -7.79 1.26
N ALA A 82 -16.17 -6.83 1.29
CA ALA A 82 -15.42 -6.40 2.42
C ALA A 82 -16.15 -5.17 2.96
N TYR A 83 -16.64 -5.32 4.18
CA TYR A 83 -17.31 -4.28 4.91
C TYR A 83 -16.47 -2.99 4.96
N PRO A 84 -17.10 -1.81 5.09
CA PRO A 84 -16.39 -0.52 5.16
C PRO A 84 -15.20 -0.52 6.14
N MET A 85 -15.29 -1.30 7.22
CA MET A 85 -14.22 -1.45 8.21
C MET A 85 -12.95 -2.12 7.66
N VAL A 86 -13.07 -3.14 6.80
CA VAL A 86 -11.92 -3.81 6.17
C VAL A 86 -11.29 -2.88 5.13
N MET A 87 -12.10 -2.16 4.35
CA MET A 87 -11.61 -1.14 3.42
C MET A 87 -10.85 -0.02 4.14
N LEU A 88 -11.37 0.44 5.29
CA LEU A 88 -10.71 1.42 6.13
C LEU A 88 -9.40 0.90 6.70
N ALA A 89 -9.37 -0.36 7.16
CA ALA A 89 -8.15 -1.01 7.64
C ALA A 89 -7.07 -1.08 6.54
N ILE A 90 -7.44 -1.46 5.31
CA ILE A 90 -6.54 -1.47 4.16
C ILE A 90 -6.00 -0.06 3.86
N LEU A 91 -6.86 0.96 3.84
CA LEU A 91 -6.46 2.33 3.59
C LEU A 91 -5.51 2.86 4.68
N MET A 92 -5.82 2.62 5.96
CA MET A 92 -4.98 3.02 7.09
C MET A 92 -3.62 2.34 7.02
N HIS A 93 -3.59 1.03 6.81
CA HIS A 93 -2.35 0.28 6.73
C HIS A 93 -1.48 0.74 5.55
N SER A 94 -2.09 0.92 4.37
CA SER A 94 -1.40 1.42 3.17
C SER A 94 -0.91 2.86 3.34
N SER A 95 -1.59 3.70 4.11
CA SER A 95 -1.13 5.09 4.33
C SER A 95 0.12 5.16 5.21
N LEU A 96 0.30 4.18 6.10
CA LEU A 96 1.41 4.13 7.06
C LEU A 96 2.61 3.32 6.55
N GLY A 97 2.39 2.33 5.68
CA GLY A 97 3.42 1.43 5.16
C GLY A 97 4.64 2.13 4.51
N PRO A 98 4.48 3.14 3.64
CA PRO A 98 5.61 3.79 2.96
C PRO A 98 6.56 4.51 3.91
N GLY A 99 6.06 4.96 5.06
CA GLY A 99 6.86 5.65 6.07
C GLY A 99 7.80 4.73 6.86
N GLN A 100 7.60 3.41 6.80
CA GLN A 100 8.31 2.45 7.64
C GLN A 100 9.51 1.75 6.96
N GLY A 101 9.66 1.90 5.64
CA GLY A 101 10.70 1.23 4.86
C GLY A 101 11.59 2.19 4.09
N MET A 102 12.56 2.84 4.76
CA MET A 102 13.60 3.64 4.09
C MET A 102 14.98 3.34 4.70
N PRO A 103 15.81 2.49 4.04
CA PRO A 103 17.23 2.42 4.35
C PRO A 103 17.85 3.76 3.91
N GLY A 104 18.42 4.51 4.85
CA GLY A 104 19.14 5.73 4.54
C GLY A 104 20.25 5.45 3.54
N SER A 105 20.11 5.92 2.30
CA SER A 105 21.22 5.87 1.35
C SER A 105 22.21 6.98 1.72
N ASN A 106 23.15 6.68 2.60
CA ASN A 106 24.32 7.51 2.77
C ASN A 106 25.17 7.42 1.50
N ARG A 107 24.98 8.36 0.57
CA ARG A 107 26.01 8.71 -0.41
C ARG A 107 26.53 10.10 -0.07
N SER A 108 27.62 10.12 0.69
CA SER A 108 28.62 11.16 0.56
C SER A 108 29.14 11.15 -0.88
N ARG A 109 28.65 12.08 -1.71
CA ARG A 109 29.31 12.68 -2.89
C ARG A 109 28.40 13.71 -3.53
#